data_AF-A0A6I4N862-F1
#
_entry.id   AF-A0A6I4N862-F1
#
_cell.length_a   1.000
_cell.length_b   1.000
_cell.length_c   1.000
_cell.angle_alpha   90.00
_cell.angle_beta   90.00
_cell.angle_gamma   90.00
#
_symmetry.space_group_name_H-M   'P 1'
#
loop_
_entity.id
_entity.type
_entity.pdbx_description
1 polymer ?
#
loop_
_entity_poly.entity_id
_entity_poly.type
_entity_poly.pdbx_seq_one_letter_code
_entity_poly.pdbx_strand_id
1 'polypeptide(L)'
;MARTIPALVVAAGLSDSQRETAIEYCLTVARLWQAERELSRNGLVVETERGNVKSPWVTIAHQYRSHFRSLVGELGLSPASATRITPPDFGGDDDGDVRPSRWTHCGNSGSPRTR
;
A
#
# COMPACT_ATOMS: atom_id res chain seq x y z
N MET A 1 6.88 18.28 -11.93
CA MET A 1 6.13 17.02 -11.71
C MET A 1 7.01 16.15 -10.83
N ALA A 2 6.67 16.00 -9.55
CA ALA A 2 7.57 15.41 -8.55
C ALA A 2 7.83 13.93 -8.85
N ARG A 3 9.11 13.52 -8.91
CA ARG A 3 9.50 12.10 -8.88
C ARG A 3 9.35 11.63 -7.43
N THR A 4 8.13 11.33 -7.02
CA THR A 4 7.79 10.90 -5.65
C THR A 4 8.32 9.51 -5.33
N ILE A 5 8.53 8.64 -6.34
CA ILE A 5 8.95 7.25 -6.12
C ILE A 5 10.37 7.16 -5.53
N PRO A 6 11.44 7.77 -6.09
CA PRO A 6 12.77 7.67 -5.49
C PRO A 6 12.83 8.18 -4.05
N ALA A 7 12.10 9.27 -3.74
CA ALA A 7 12.07 9.85 -2.40
C ALA A 7 11.38 8.93 -1.38
N LEU A 8 10.26 8.30 -1.75
CA LEU A 8 9.57 7.32 -0.90
C LEU A 8 10.40 6.06 -0.68
N VAL A 9 11.10 5.60 -1.72
CA VAL A 9 11.97 4.42 -1.67
C VAL A 9 13.19 4.67 -0.74
N VAL A 10 13.77 5.88 -0.77
CA VAL A 10 14.85 6.27 0.16
C VAL A 10 14.33 6.42 1.60
N ALA A 11 13.19 7.09 1.80
CA ALA A 11 12.65 7.34 3.14
C ALA A 11 12.16 6.05 3.85
N ALA A 12 11.73 5.03 3.11
CA ALA A 12 11.19 3.79 3.66
C ALA A 12 12.25 2.72 4.02
N GLY A 13 13.54 2.98 3.79
CA GLY A 13 14.61 2.02 4.13
C GLY A 13 14.60 0.73 3.29
N LEU A 14 14.10 0.78 2.05
CA LEU A 14 14.02 -0.38 1.16
C LEU A 14 15.41 -0.89 0.74
N SER A 15 15.58 -2.22 0.71
CA SER A 15 16.75 -2.88 0.09
C SER A 15 16.77 -2.65 -1.42
N ASP A 16 17.94 -2.73 -2.06
CA ASP A 16 18.09 -2.46 -3.51
C ASP A 16 17.13 -3.28 -4.37
N SER A 17 16.94 -4.57 -4.06
CA SER A 17 15.95 -5.43 -4.72
C SER A 17 14.52 -4.93 -4.57
N GLN A 18 14.13 -4.49 -3.36
CA GLN A 18 12.80 -3.91 -3.13
C GLN A 18 12.62 -2.57 -3.86
N ARG A 19 13.70 -1.80 -4.07
CA ARG A 19 13.66 -0.56 -4.86
C ARG A 19 13.32 -0.85 -6.32
N GLU A 20 13.97 -1.85 -6.91
CA GLU A 20 13.71 -2.26 -8.29
C GLU A 20 12.27 -2.77 -8.46
N THR A 21 11.80 -3.64 -7.56
CA THR A 21 10.41 -4.12 -7.56
C THR A 21 9.40 -2.96 -7.40
N ALA A 22 9.69 -1.96 -6.57
CA ALA A 22 8.83 -0.78 -6.41
C ALA A 22 8.79 0.10 -7.67
N ILE A 23 9.90 0.24 -8.37
CA ILE A 23 9.96 0.96 -9.66
C ILE A 23 9.11 0.22 -10.71
N GLU A 24 9.30 -1.09 -10.83
CA GLU A 24 8.55 -1.92 -11.78
C GLU A 24 7.04 -1.91 -11.49
N TYR A 25 6.66 -1.91 -10.21
CA TYR A 25 5.28 -1.72 -9.78
C TYR A 25 4.68 -0.42 -10.31
N CYS A 26 5.40 0.69 -10.19
CA CYS A 26 4.94 2.00 -10.65
C CYS A 26 4.80 2.05 -12.19
N LEU A 27 5.76 1.47 -12.90
CA LEU A 27 5.72 1.36 -14.37
C LEU A 27 4.52 0.51 -14.81
N THR A 28 4.28 -0.62 -14.15
CA THR A 28 3.14 -1.50 -14.41
C THR A 28 1.81 -0.78 -14.23
N VAL A 29 1.64 0.00 -13.15
CA VAL A 29 0.43 0.82 -12.94
C VAL A 29 0.25 1.85 -14.05
N ALA A 30 1.31 2.58 -14.41
CA ALA A 30 1.27 3.58 -15.47
C ALA A 30 0.88 2.96 -16.83
N ARG A 31 1.42 1.77 -17.16
CA ARG A 31 1.08 1.03 -18.38
C ARG A 31 -0.35 0.54 -18.38
N LEU A 32 -0.85 0.09 -17.23
CA LEU A 32 -2.25 -0.30 -17.10
C LEU A 32 -3.20 0.88 -17.35
N TRP A 33 -2.89 2.05 -16.80
CA TRP A 33 -3.66 3.28 -17.05
C TRP A 33 -3.64 3.69 -18.53
N GLN A 34 -2.50 3.55 -19.19
CA GLN A 34 -2.40 3.79 -20.63
C GLN A 34 -3.33 2.83 -21.39
N ALA A 35 -3.29 1.53 -21.08
CA ALA A 35 -4.12 0.53 -21.74
C ALA A 35 -5.62 0.80 -21.51
N GLU A 36 -6.04 1.15 -20.29
CA GLU A 36 -7.44 1.47 -19.98
C GLU A 36 -7.92 2.73 -20.73
N ARG A 37 -7.06 3.74 -20.88
CA ARG A 37 -7.38 4.94 -21.70
C ARG A 37 -7.58 4.58 -23.16
N GLU A 38 -6.72 3.75 -23.72
CA GLU A 38 -6.84 3.31 -25.12
C GLU A 38 -8.06 2.42 -25.35
N LEU A 39 -8.37 1.52 -24.41
CA LEU A 39 -9.59 0.73 -24.44
C LEU A 39 -10.85 1.59 -24.32
N SER A 40 -10.81 2.65 -23.50
CA SER A 40 -11.94 3.59 -23.36
C SER A 40 -12.17 4.41 -24.64
N ARG A 41 -11.10 4.73 -25.38
CA ARG A 41 -11.16 5.52 -26.62
C ARG A 41 -11.57 4.69 -27.83
N ASN A 42 -11.00 3.50 -27.98
CA ASN A 42 -11.08 2.71 -29.19
C ASN A 42 -11.99 1.47 -29.04
N GLY A 43 -12.40 1.15 -27.82
CA GLY A 43 -13.21 -0.03 -27.53
C GLY A 43 -12.43 -1.34 -27.51
N LEU A 44 -13.18 -2.43 -27.32
CA LEU A 44 -12.65 -3.80 -27.19
C LEU A 44 -12.36 -4.46 -28.54
N VAL A 45 -12.98 -3.97 -29.61
CA VAL A 45 -12.88 -4.47 -30.98
C VAL A 45 -12.49 -3.31 -31.87
N VAL A 46 -11.50 -3.51 -32.72
CA VAL A 46 -11.00 -2.53 -33.67
C VAL A 46 -11.19 -3.03 -35.10
N GLU A 47 -11.54 -2.13 -36.00
CA GLU A 47 -11.68 -2.43 -37.41
C GLU A 47 -10.30 -2.44 -38.08
N THR A 48 -10.08 -3.42 -38.96
CA THR A 48 -8.84 -3.55 -39.76
C THR A 48 -9.22 -3.80 -41.22
N GLU A 49 -8.24 -3.75 -42.12
CA GLU A 49 -8.44 -4.09 -43.55
C GLU A 49 -9.04 -5.50 -43.76
N ARG A 50 -8.88 -6.40 -42.77
CA ARG A 50 -9.38 -7.78 -42.80
C ARG A 50 -10.66 -7.98 -41.99
N GLY A 51 -11.27 -6.89 -41.50
CA GLY A 51 -12.45 -6.90 -40.64
C GLY A 51 -12.15 -6.65 -39.17
N ASN A 52 -13.16 -6.91 -38.33
CA ASN A 52 -13.13 -6.60 -36.91
C ASN A 52 -12.29 -7.61 -36.13
N VAL A 53 -11.30 -7.13 -35.38
CA VAL A 53 -10.44 -7.95 -34.52
C VAL A 53 -10.44 -7.43 -33.09
N LYS A 54 -10.07 -8.29 -32.15
CA LYS A 54 -9.90 -7.90 -30.74
C LYS A 54 -8.78 -6.87 -30.62
N SER A 55 -9.03 -5.80 -29.87
CA SER A 55 -8.02 -4.77 -29.62
C SER A 55 -6.78 -5.35 -28.92
N PRO A 56 -5.55 -5.06 -29.40
CA PRO A 56 -4.32 -5.55 -28.78
C PRO A 56 -4.15 -5.04 -27.35
N TRP A 57 -4.74 -3.89 -27.03
CA TRP A 57 -4.75 -3.31 -25.68
C TRP A 57 -5.43 -4.20 -24.65
N VAL A 58 -6.37 -5.07 -25.07
CA VAL A 58 -7.00 -6.03 -24.15
C VAL A 58 -5.97 -7.06 -23.65
N THR A 59 -5.11 -7.55 -24.55
CA THR A 59 -4.05 -8.50 -24.20
C THR A 59 -3.00 -7.85 -23.32
N ILE A 60 -2.57 -6.64 -23.68
CA ILE A 60 -1.61 -5.84 -22.90
C ILE A 60 -2.15 -5.60 -21.47
N ALA A 61 -3.40 -5.15 -21.35
CA ALA A 61 -4.00 -4.91 -20.05
C ALA A 61 -4.11 -6.19 -19.20
N HIS A 62 -4.41 -7.34 -19.83
CA HIS A 62 -4.45 -8.62 -19.13
C HIS A 62 -3.07 -9.02 -18.58
N GLN A 63 -2.01 -8.89 -19.39
CA GLN A 63 -0.64 -9.20 -18.99
C GLN A 63 -0.19 -8.33 -17.82
N TYR A 64 -0.38 -7.00 -17.90
CA TYR A 64 -0.02 -6.09 -16.83
C TYR A 64 -0.85 -6.29 -15.55
N ARG A 65 -2.14 -6.65 -15.64
CA ARG A 65 -2.93 -7.04 -14.46
C ARG A 65 -2.38 -8.27 -13.77
N SER A 66 -1.88 -9.24 -14.53
CA SER A 66 -1.25 -10.44 -13.97
C SER A 66 0.06 -10.09 -13.26
N HIS A 67 0.93 -9.32 -13.93
CA HIS A 67 2.20 -8.86 -13.36
C HIS A 67 1.97 -8.00 -12.11
N PHE A 68 1.01 -7.08 -12.14
CA PHE A 68 0.62 -6.25 -11.00
C PHE A 68 0.29 -7.07 -9.76
N ARG A 69 -0.50 -8.14 -9.89
CA ARG A 69 -0.84 -9.02 -8.76
C ARG A 69 0.40 -9.72 -8.18
N SER A 70 1.35 -10.10 -9.03
CA SER A 70 2.63 -10.66 -8.58
C SER A 70 3.43 -9.66 -7.75
N LEU A 71 3.60 -8.43 -8.27
CA LEU A 71 4.36 -7.37 -7.60
C LEU A 71 3.70 -6.94 -6.27
N VAL A 72 2.36 -6.87 -6.23
CA VAL A 72 1.59 -6.64 -5.00
C VAL A 72 1.86 -7.72 -3.95
N GLY A 73 1.99 -8.98 -4.39
CA GLY A 73 2.33 -10.10 -3.53
C GLY A 73 3.74 -9.99 -2.95
N GLU A 74 4.71 -9.66 -3.80
CA GLU A 74 6.14 -9.53 -3.48
C GLU A 74 6.43 -8.36 -2.53
N LEU A 75 5.82 -7.21 -2.77
CA LEU A 75 5.99 -6.00 -1.96
C LEU A 75 5.18 -6.01 -0.65
N GLY A 76 4.41 -7.06 -0.36
CA GLY A 76 3.62 -7.09 0.86
C GLY A 76 2.34 -6.27 0.84
N LEU A 77 1.95 -5.71 -0.32
CA LEU A 77 0.86 -4.74 -0.42
C LEU A 77 -0.54 -5.40 -0.38
N SER A 78 -0.62 -6.72 -0.47
CA SER A 78 -1.87 -7.45 -0.23
C SER A 78 -2.05 -7.78 1.26
N PRO A 79 -3.30 -7.85 1.78
CA PRO A 79 -3.56 -8.28 3.15
C PRO A 79 -2.91 -9.62 3.51
N ALA A 80 -2.89 -10.58 2.56
CA ALA A 80 -2.30 -11.89 2.76
C ALA A 80 -0.76 -11.89 2.75
N SER A 81 -0.12 -10.90 2.12
CA SER A 81 1.33 -10.73 2.17
C SER A 81 1.77 -9.87 3.34
N ALA A 82 0.95 -8.91 3.78
CA ALA A 82 1.23 -8.05 4.92
C ALA A 82 1.45 -8.86 6.21
N THR A 83 0.71 -9.96 6.41
CA THR A 83 0.88 -10.87 7.55
C THR A 83 2.22 -11.61 7.58
N ARG A 84 2.99 -11.61 6.49
CA ARG A 84 4.31 -12.26 6.39
C ARG A 84 5.48 -11.32 6.65
N ILE A 85 5.22 -10.02 6.72
CA ILE A 85 6.26 -9.01 6.96
C ILE A 85 6.28 -8.73 8.46
N THR A 86 7.26 -9.28 9.15
CA THR A 86 7.56 -8.89 10.54
C THR A 86 8.12 -7.47 10.52
N PRO A 87 7.46 -6.49 11.16
CA PRO A 87 8.06 -5.17 11.34
C PRO A 87 9.37 -5.32 12.12
N PRO A 88 10.44 -4.57 11.78
CA PRO A 88 11.62 -4.56 12.63
C PRO A 88 11.20 -4.18 14.05
N ASP A 89 11.70 -4.93 15.03
CA ASP A 89 11.51 -4.65 16.45
C ASP A 89 12.24 -3.32 16.71
N PHE A 90 11.50 -2.22 16.72
CA PHE A 90 12.02 -0.95 17.19
C PHE A 90 12.13 -1.09 18.70
N GLY A 91 13.22 -1.71 19.16
CA GLY A 91 13.56 -1.89 20.56
C GLY A 91 13.59 -0.54 21.27
N GLY A 92 12.45 -0.15 21.82
CA GLY A 92 12.30 0.88 22.82
C GLY A 92 12.41 0.24 24.19
N ASP A 93 13.62 -0.18 24.56
CA ASP A 93 13.97 -0.30 25.97
C ASP A 93 14.27 1.12 26.50
N ASP A 94 13.21 1.91 26.72
CA ASP A 94 13.22 2.97 27.72
C ASP A 94 12.26 2.51 28.83
N ASP A 95 12.83 1.76 29.78
CA ASP A 95 12.21 1.38 31.05
C ASP A 95 11.92 2.65 31.88
N GLY A 96 10.91 3.41 31.48
CA GLY A 96 10.29 4.46 32.25
C GLY A 96 9.16 3.87 33.09
N ASP A 97 9.47 3.51 34.35
CA ASP A 97 8.55 3.04 35.38
C ASP A 97 7.43 4.06 35.67
N VAL A 98 6.38 4.09 34.83
CA VAL A 98 5.12 4.79 35.13
C VAL A 98 4.22 3.83 35.89
N ARG A 99 4.41 3.82 37.20
CA ARG A 99 3.45 3.24 38.14
C ARG A 99 2.11 3.97 37.99
N PRO A 100 0.98 3.26 37.85
CA PRO A 100 -0.33 3.91 37.92
C PRO A 100 -0.57 4.37 39.36
N SER A 101 -0.29 5.65 39.65
CA SER A 101 -0.77 6.28 40.88
C SER A 101 -2.29 6.41 40.77
N ARG A 102 -2.95 5.38 41.31
CA ARG A 102 -4.27 5.38 41.95
C ARG A 102 -4.95 6.76 41.89
N TRP A 103 -5.76 6.95 40.85
CA TRP A 103 -6.75 8.02 40.81
C TRP A 103 -7.74 7.80 41.95
N THR A 104 -7.49 8.42 43.10
CA THR A 104 -8.47 8.51 44.19
C THR A 104 -9.58 9.43 43.74
N HIS A 105 -10.76 8.86 43.54
CA HIS A 105 -12.00 9.57 43.27
C HIS A 105 -12.20 10.77 44.20
N CYS A 106 -12.43 11.93 43.59
CA CYS A 106 -13.04 13.10 44.22
C CYS A 106 -14.36 12.73 44.90
N GLY A 107 -14.45 13.08 46.19
CA GLY A 107 -15.60 13.68 46.86
C GLY A 107 -16.96 12.98 46.81
N ASN A 108 -17.42 12.51 47.97
CA ASN A 108 -18.77 12.86 48.40
C ASN A 108 -18.94 12.94 49.92
N SER A 109 -19.77 13.91 50.29
CA SER A 109 -20.24 14.44 51.57
C SER A 109 -20.58 13.48 52.72
N GLY A 110 -20.32 13.94 53.96
CA GLY A 110 -20.97 13.46 55.18
C GLY A 110 -20.59 14.27 56.43
N SER A 111 -21.48 15.15 56.89
CA SER A 111 -21.34 16.10 58.02
C SER A 111 -21.04 15.46 59.40
N PRO A 112 -20.53 16.26 60.37
CA PRO A 112 -20.06 15.76 61.67
C PRO A 112 -21.21 15.50 62.64
N ARG A 113 -21.20 14.35 63.33
CA ARG A 113 -22.04 14.14 64.52
C ARG A 113 -21.32 14.66 65.76
N THR A 114 -21.88 15.71 66.34
CA THR A 114 -21.66 16.12 67.72
C THR A 114 -22.51 15.26 68.66
N ARG A 115 -21.85 14.69 69.67
CA ARG A 115 -22.17 14.71 71.11
C ARG A 115 -21.81 13.39 71.79
#